data_AF-A0AAU3WVD9-F1
#
_entry.id   AF-A0AAU3WVD9-F1
#
_cell.length_a   1.000
_cell.length_b   1.000
_cell.length_c   1.000
_cell.angle_alpha   90.00
_cell.angle_beta   90.00
_cell.angle_gamma   90.00
#
_symmetry.space_group_name_H-M   'P 1'
#
loop_
_entity.id
_entity.type
_entity.pdbx_description
1 polymer ?
#
loop_
_entity_poly.entity_id
_entity_poly.type
_entity_poly.pdbx_seq_one_letter_code
_entity_poly.pdbx_strand_id
1 'polypeptide(L)' 'MSREVAEDLITRLLALEFADDDERENEVIESLQRGLACPHVITLMFHTTPELTPSEVVDQALAYEPISL' A
#
# COMPACT_ATOMS: atom_id res chain seq x y z
N MET A 1 8.01 5.63 -7.64
CA MET A 1 7.35 6.40 -6.57
C MET A 1 8.36 6.62 -5.45
N SER A 2 8.28 7.73 -4.72
CA SER A 2 9.14 7.96 -3.55
C SER A 2 8.52 7.36 -2.29
N ARG A 3 9.34 6.97 -1.30
CA ARG A 3 8.87 6.43 -0.01
C ARG A 3 7.84 7.33 0.66
N GLU A 4 8.12 8.62 0.77
CA GLU A 4 7.25 9.60 1.43
C GLU A 4 5.87 9.70 0.77
N VAL A 5 5.81 9.61 -0.56
CA VAL A 5 4.55 9.62 -1.32
C VAL A 5 3.76 8.33 -1.06
N ALA A 6 4.46 7.18 -0.97
CA ALA A 6 3.82 5.91 -0.66
C ALA A 6 3.22 5.92 0.75
N GLU A 7 3.98 6.42 1.73
CA GLU A 7 3.53 6.53 3.13
C GLU A 7 2.31 7.45 3.28
N ASP A 8 2.30 8.59 2.59
CA ASP A 8 1.13 9.49 2.56
C ASP A 8 -0.11 8.79 2.03
N LEU A 9 -0.01 8.15 0.85
CA LEU A 9 -1.14 7.45 0.23
C LEU A 9 -1.67 6.31 1.10
N ILE A 10 -0.78 5.55 1.75
CA ILE A 10 -1.17 4.47 2.68
C ILE A 10 -1.88 5.04 3.90
N THR A 11 -1.38 6.14 4.45
CA THR A 11 -2.01 6.81 5.60
C THR A 11 -3.44 7.23 5.26
N ARG A 12 -3.65 7.81 4.08
CA ARG A 12 -4.95 8.25 3.59
C ARG A 12 -5.92 7.09 3.32
N LEU A 13 -5.40 5.98 2.78
CA LEU A 13 -6.15 4.74 2.62
C LEU A 13 -6.58 4.13 3.96
N LEU A 14 -5.68 4.08 4.95
CA LEU A 14 -6.00 3.61 6.30
C LEU A 14 -7.00 4.54 7.02
N ALA A 15 -6.97 5.84 6.71
CA ALA A 15 -7.96 6.81 7.18
C ALA A 15 -9.32 6.71 6.45
N LEU A 16 -9.46 5.78 5.49
CA LEU A 16 -10.66 5.58 4.67
C LEU A 16 -11.07 6.84 3.89
N GLU A 17 -10.12 7.71 3.52
CA GLU A 17 -10.41 8.96 2.78
C GLU A 17 -10.97 8.74 1.37
N PHE A 18 -10.85 7.52 0.83
CA PHE A 18 -11.35 7.15 -0.49
C PHE A 18 -12.55 6.18 -0.44
N ALA A 19 -13.09 5.87 0.75
CA ALA A 19 -14.13 4.86 0.90
C ALA A 19 -15.47 5.20 0.21
N ASP A 20 -15.70 6.47 -0.12
CA ASP A 20 -16.86 6.94 -0.88
C ASP A 20 -16.63 6.94 -2.41
N ASP A 21 -15.41 6.66 -2.88
CA ASP A 21 -15.04 6.68 -4.30
C ASP A 21 -14.12 5.49 -4.63
N ASP A 22 -14.73 4.33 -4.88
CA ASP A 22 -14.06 3.06 -5.24
C ASP A 22 -13.10 3.21 -6.43
N GLU A 23 -13.41 4.08 -7.40
CA GLU A 23 -12.55 4.28 -8.57
C GLU A 23 -11.25 4.97 -8.18
N ARG A 24 -11.34 6.04 -7.36
CA ARG A 24 -10.16 6.71 -6.80
C ARG A 24 -9.38 5.80 -5.88
N GLU A 25 -10.06 5.03 -5.03
CA GLU A 25 -9.42 4.06 -4.14
C GLU A 25 -8.60 3.05 -4.95
N ASN A 26 -9.20 2.44 -5.97
CA ASN A 26 -8.54 1.47 -6.82
C ASN A 26 -7.36 2.07 -7.60
N GLU A 27 -7.47 3.30 -8.11
CA GLU A 27 -6.35 3.98 -8.78
C GLU A 27 -5.16 4.25 -7.84
N VAL A 28 -5.44 4.64 -6.60
CA VAL A 28 -4.39 4.85 -5.58
C VAL A 28 -3.71 3.52 -5.27
N ILE A 29 -4.49 2.45 -5.10
CA ILE A 29 -3.98 1.10 -4.87
C ILE A 29 -3.11 0.64 -6.04
N GLU A 30 -3.57 0.76 -7.29
CA GLU A 30 -2.79 0.38 -8.47
C GLU A 30 -1.49 1.19 -8.58
N SER A 31 -1.54 2.48 -8.22
CA SER A 31 -0.37 3.34 -8.18
C SER A 31 0.63 2.90 -7.13
N LEU A 32 0.16 2.49 -5.95
CA LEU A 32 0.99 1.91 -4.89
C LEU A 32 1.61 0.58 -5.33
N GLN A 33 0.83 -0.33 -5.91
CA GLN A 33 1.30 -1.63 -6.38
C GLN A 33 2.39 -1.49 -7.45
N ARG A 34 2.19 -0.61 -8.44
CA ARG A 34 3.22 -0.33 -9.47
C ARG A 34 4.42 0.41 -8.90
N GLY A 35 4.18 1.35 -7.98
CA GLY A 35 5.22 2.19 -7.39
C GLY A 35 6.15 1.45 -6.42
N LEU A 36 5.62 0.47 -5.68
CA LEU A 36 6.35 -0.39 -4.73
C LEU A 36 6.73 -1.75 -5.32
N ALA A 37 6.32 -2.04 -6.56
CA ALA A 37 6.45 -3.36 -7.19
C ALA A 37 5.85 -4.52 -6.36
N CYS A 38 4.89 -4.21 -5.48
CA CYS A 38 4.25 -5.17 -4.59
C CYS A 38 2.75 -5.30 -4.91
N PRO A 39 2.28 -6.41 -5.52
CA PRO A 39 0.87 -6.60 -5.84
C PRO A 39 -0.02 -6.79 -4.60
N HIS A 40 0.56 -7.18 -3.46
CA HIS A 40 -0.16 -7.49 -2.23
C HIS A 40 -0.10 -6.39 -1.18
N VAL A 41 0.07 -5.13 -1.60
CA VAL A 41 0.18 -3.99 -0.67
C VAL A 41 -1.09 -3.81 0.19
N ILE A 42 -2.29 -4.06 -0.35
CA ILE A 42 -3.55 -4.06 0.45
C ILE A 42 -3.48 -5.10 1.56
N THR A 43 -2.97 -6.29 1.26
CA THR A 43 -2.82 -7.37 2.24
C THR A 43 -1.93 -6.92 3.40
N LEU A 44 -0.85 -6.20 3.10
CA LEU A 44 0.03 -5.65 4.13
C LEU A 44 -0.71 -4.65 5.04
N MET A 45 -1.60 -3.83 4.49
CA MET A 45 -2.37 -2.82 5.22
C MET A 45 -3.49 -3.41 6.10
N PHE A 46 -4.33 -4.29 5.54
CA PHE A 46 -5.59 -4.70 6.18
C PHE A 46 -5.59 -6.15 6.70
N HIS A 47 -4.62 -6.97 6.28
CA HIS A 47 -4.59 -8.41 6.56
C HIS A 47 -3.33 -8.86 7.32
N THR A 48 -2.49 -7.93 7.78
CA THR A 48 -1.34 -8.24 8.66
C THR A 48 -1.75 -8.12 10.12
N THR A 49 -1.23 -9.02 10.97
CA THR A 49 -1.37 -8.92 12.43
C THR A 49 0.00 -9.18 13.07
N PRO A 50 0.57 -8.23 13.83
CA PRO A 50 0.00 -6.93 14.21
C PRO A 50 -0.20 -5.97 13.03
N GLU A 51 -1.09 -4.98 13.20
CA GLU A 51 -1.31 -3.92 12.21
C GLU A 51 0.00 -3.16 11.97
N LEU A 52 0.38 -2.98 10.71
CA LEU A 52 1.61 -2.30 10.33
C LEU A 52 1.39 -0.79 10.24
N THR A 53 2.37 -0.01 10.68
CA THR A 53 2.38 1.43 10.41
C THR A 53 2.61 1.70 8.91
N PRO A 54 2.22 2.88 8.38
CA PRO A 54 2.43 3.22 6.97
C PRO A 54 3.89 3.02 6.52
N SER A 55 4.84 3.42 7.35
CA SER A 55 6.27 3.24 7.07
C SER A 55 6.71 1.78 7.05
N GLU A 56 6.13 0.92 7.89
CA GLU A 56 6.40 -0.54 7.88
C GLU A 56 5.76 -1.23 6.67
N VAL A 57 4.56 -0.81 6.27
CA VAL A 57 3.93 -1.30 5.02
C VAL A 57 4.83 -1.00 3.83
N VAL A 58 5.38 0.22 3.74
CA VAL A 58 6.31 0.58 2.65
C VAL A 58 7.60 -0.22 2.73
N ASP A 59 8.18 -0.37 3.92
CA ASP A 59 9.42 -1.15 4.10
C ASP A 59 9.22 -2.60 3.64
N GLN A 60 8.13 -3.24 4.05
CA GLN A 60 7.80 -4.61 3.69
C GLN A 60 7.39 -4.76 2.22
N ALA A 61 6.74 -3.75 1.64
CA ALA A 61 6.43 -3.72 0.21
C ALA A 61 7.70 -3.52 -0.64
N LEU A 62 8.68 -2.73 -0.18
CA LEU A 62 9.97 -2.56 -0.86
C LEU A 62 10.87 -3.79 -0.69
N ALA A 63 10.77 -4.49 0.45
CA ALA A 63 11.41 -5.77 0.69
C ALA A 63 10.71 -6.94 -0.01
N TYR A 64 9.55 -6.70 -0.63
CA TYR A 64 8.83 -7.71 -1.39
C TYR A 64 9.62 -8.04 -2.66
N GLU A 65 10.44 -9.07 -2.58
CA GLU A 65 11.00 -9.70 -3.76
C GLU A 65 9.91 -10.58 -4.37
N PRO A 66 9.50 -10.35 -5.63
CA PRO A 66 8.61 -11.28 -6.31
C PRO A 66 9.34 -12.61 -6.37
N ILE A 67 8.92 -13.54 -5.50
CA ILE A 67 9.33 -14.93 -5.57
C ILE A 67 9.05 -15.32 -7.01
N SER A 68 10.10 -15.64 -7.76
CA SER A 68 9.97 -16.08 -9.15
C SER A 68 9.19 -17.39 -9.14
N LEU A 69 7.86 -17.29 -9.18
CA LEU A 69 6.92 -18.40 -9.33
C LEU A 69 6.86 -18.84 -10.78
#